data_AF-Q71IN7-F1
#
_entry.id   AF-Q71IN7-F1
#
_cell.length_a   1.000
_cell.length_b   1.000
_cell.length_c   1.000
_cell.angle_alpha   90.00
_cell.angle_beta   90.00
_cell.angle_gamma   90.00
#
_symmetry.space_group_name_H-M   'P 1'
#
loop_
_entity.id
_entity.type
_entity.pdbx_description
1 polymer ?
#
loop_
_entity_poly.entity_id
_entity_poly.type
_entity_poly.pdbx_seq_one_letter_code
_entity_poly.pdbx_strand_id
1 'polypeptide(L)' 'DGYRYLEDLYQYGIEVSDVEKDFSTQDIFIGLKTAIEKKIWMIQAELGSAPEIDE' A
#
# COMPACT_ATOMS: atom_id res chain seq x y z
N ASP A 1 -7.23 -10.75 2.48
CA ASP A 1 -6.83 -10.88 1.05
C ASP A 1 -7.19 -9.70 0.14
N GLY A 2 -8.12 -8.78 0.48
CA GLY A 2 -8.47 -7.65 -0.41
C GLY A 2 -7.40 -6.54 -0.49
N TYR A 3 -7.59 -5.46 0.28
CA TYR A 3 -6.67 -4.30 0.23
C TYR A 3 -5.22 -4.62 0.59
N ARG A 4 -4.97 -5.57 1.51
CA ARG A 4 -3.62 -6.02 1.86
C ARG A 4 -2.87 -6.68 0.70
N TYR A 5 -3.56 -7.45 -0.15
CA TYR A 5 -2.95 -7.99 -1.37
C TYR A 5 -2.50 -6.89 -2.33
N LEU A 6 -3.32 -5.84 -2.49
CA LEU A 6 -2.96 -4.70 -3.34
C LEU A 6 -1.77 -3.91 -2.76
N GLU A 7 -1.71 -3.74 -1.44
CA GLU A 7 -0.58 -3.12 -0.76
C GLU A 7 0.74 -3.87 -1.04
N ASP A 8 0.72 -5.20 -0.90
CA ASP A 8 1.88 -6.06 -1.17
C ASP A 8 2.25 -6.06 -2.66
N LEU A 9 1.24 -6.09 -3.54
CA LEU A 9 1.45 -6.07 -4.99
C LEU A 9 2.08 -4.75 -5.45
N TYR A 10 1.64 -3.62 -4.90
CA TYR A 10 2.24 -2.33 -5.22
C TYR A 10 3.65 -2.20 -4.64
N GLN A 11 3.90 -2.75 -3.44
CA GLN A 11 5.25 -2.81 -2.89
C GLN A 11 6.19 -3.60 -3.81
N TYR A 12 5.77 -4.77 -4.28
CA TYR A 12 6.53 -5.56 -5.25
C TYR A 12 6.75 -4.79 -6.57
N GLY A 13 5.73 -4.10 -7.06
CA GLY A 13 5.84 -3.25 -8.25
C GLY A 13 6.89 -2.14 -8.10
N ILE A 14 6.97 -1.50 -6.92
CA ILE A 14 8.00 -0.48 -6.60
C ILE A 14 9.41 -1.08 -6.67
N GLU A 15 9.59 -2.27 -6.11
CA GLU A 15 10.89 -2.97 -6.10
C GLU A 15 11.34 -3.35 -7.52
N VAL A 16 10.44 -3.92 -8.32
CA VAL A 16 10.76 -4.31 -9.71
C VAL A 16 11.03 -3.07 -10.58
N SER A 17 10.20 -2.04 -10.48
CA SER A 17 10.38 -0.81 -11.27
C SER A 17 11.64 -0.03 -10.86
N ASP A 18 12.10 -0.15 -9.60
CA ASP A 18 13.40 0.40 -9.19
C ASP A 18 14.56 -0.31 -9.88
N VAL A 19 14.53 -1.64 -9.93
CA VAL A 19 15.57 -2.47 -10.55
C VAL A 19 15.73 -2.12 -12.03
N GLU A 20 14.62 -1.98 -12.74
CA GLU A 20 14.59 -1.64 -14.17
C GLU A 20 14.81 -0.14 -14.45
N LYS A 21 14.87 0.70 -13.39
CA LYS A 21 14.96 2.17 -13.49
C LYS A 21 13.81 2.79 -14.31
N ASP A 22 12.64 2.16 -14.28
CA ASP A 22 11.39 2.71 -14.81
C ASP A 22 10.68 3.58 -13.76
N PHE A 23 11.22 4.79 -13.58
CA PHE A 23 10.77 5.69 -12.52
C PHE A 23 9.35 6.24 -12.74
N SER A 24 8.88 6.30 -14.00
CA SER A 24 7.51 6.74 -14.28
C SER A 24 6.49 5.70 -13.80
N THR A 25 6.75 4.41 -14.02
CA THR A 25 5.90 3.35 -13.48
C THR A 25 6.06 3.22 -11.96
N GLN A 26 7.27 3.40 -11.43
CA GLN A 26 7.52 3.40 -9.98
C GLN A 26 6.67 4.46 -9.26
N ASP A 27 6.61 5.69 -9.78
CA ASP A 27 5.81 6.78 -9.20
C ASP A 27 4.31 6.45 -9.16
N ILE A 28 3.81 5.80 -10.22
CA ILE A 28 2.42 5.29 -10.25
C ILE A 28 2.18 4.29 -9.11
N PHE A 29 3.09 3.33 -8.91
CA PHE A 29 2.93 2.34 -7.84
C PHE A 29 3.03 2.96 -6.44
N ILE A 30 3.92 3.94 -6.23
CA ILE A 30 4.02 4.68 -4.98
C ILE A 30 2.68 5.36 -4.66
N GLY A 31 2.11 6.10 -5.63
CA GLY A 31 0.83 6.79 -5.44
C GLY A 31 -0.32 5.83 -5.13
N LEU A 32 -0.38 4.68 -5.82
CA LEU A 32 -1.39 3.65 -5.57
C LEU A 32 -1.22 2.98 -4.20
N LYS A 33 0.02 2.68 -3.78
CA LYS A 33 0.33 2.13 -2.47
C LYS A 33 -0.12 3.06 -1.35
N THR A 34 0.24 4.35 -1.42
CA THR A 34 -0.19 5.36 -0.44
C THR A 34 -1.72 5.46 -0.36
N ALA A 35 -2.42 5.41 -1.50
CA ALA A 35 -3.89 5.45 -1.51
C ALA A 35 -4.53 4.22 -0.84
N ILE A 36 -3.96 3.03 -1.04
CA ILE A 36 -4.43 1.81 -0.40
C ILE A 36 -4.14 1.79 1.10
N GLU A 37 -2.94 2.18 1.53
CA GLU A 37 -2.58 2.28 2.95
C GLU A 37 -3.54 3.23 3.70
N LYS A 38 -3.86 4.38 3.11
CA LYS A 38 -4.85 5.31 3.67
C LYS A 38 -6.23 4.68 3.79
N LYS A 39 -6.69 3.93 2.78
CA LYS A 39 -7.99 3.25 2.83
C LYS A 39 -8.03 2.18 3.91
N ILE A 40 -6.96 1.39 4.02
CA ILE A 40 -6.83 0.38 5.09
C ILE A 40 -6.93 1.08 6.44
N TRP A 41 -6.16 2.15 6.64
CA TRP A 41 -6.18 2.94 7.88
C TRP A 41 -7.59 3.43 8.23
N MET A 42 -8.31 4.02 7.26
CA MET A 42 -9.67 4.51 7.48
C MET A 42 -10.66 3.39 7.82
N ILE A 43 -10.56 2.24 7.16
CA ILE A 43 -11.43 1.08 7.42
C ILE A 43 -11.15 0.51 8.81
N GLN A 44 -9.88 0.37 9.19
CA GLN A 44 -9.51 -0.11 10.51
C GLN A 44 -9.99 0.83 11.62
N ALA A 45 -9.84 2.15 11.42
CA ALA A 45 -10.37 3.16 12.34
C ALA A 45 -11.90 3.08 12.50
N GLU A 46 -12.65 2.92 11.40
CA GLU A 46 -14.12 2.77 11.44
C GLU A 46 -14.55 1.51 12.20
N LEU A 47 -13.76 0.43 12.10
CA LEU A 47 -14.01 -0.82 12.82
C LEU A 47 -13.60 -0.75 14.30
N GLY A 48 -13.06 0.38 14.78
CA GLY A 48 -12.56 0.53 16.15
C GLY A 48 -11.23 -0.18 16.40
N SER A 49 -10.60 -0.72 15.37
CA SER A 49 -9.26 -1.31 15.42
C SER A 49 -8.27 -0.23 15.03
N ALA A 50 -7.81 0.59 15.98
CA ALA A 50 -6.71 1.51 15.63
C ALA A 50 -5.45 0.70 15.31
N PRO A 51 -4.56 1.18 14.42
CA PRO A 51 -3.34 0.44 14.04
C PRO A 51 -2.32 0.20 15.17
N GLU A 52 -2.65 0.52 16.42
CA GLU A 52 -1.84 0.29 17.64
C GLU A 52 -2.74 -0.04 18.87
N ILE A 53 -3.80 -0.86 18.72
CA ILE A 53 -4.58 -1.39 19.88
C ILE A 53 -4.63 -2.93 19.89
N ASP A 54 -3.64 -3.59 19.32
CA ASP A 54 -3.30 -4.95 19.76
C ASP A 54 -1.78 -4.93 20.02
N GLU A 55 -1.42 -4.97 21.31
CA GLU A 55 -0.04 -5.18 21.80
C GLU A 55 0.60 -6.44 21.21
#